data_AF-A0A5C6YKA5-F1
#
_entry.id   AF-A0A5C6YKA5-F1
#
_cell.length_a   1.000
_cell.length_b   1.000
_cell.length_c   1.000
_cell.angle_alpha   90.00
_cell.angle_beta   90.00
_cell.angle_gamma   90.00
#
_symmetry.space_group_name_H-M   'P 1'
#
loop_
_entity.id
_entity.type
_entity.pdbx_description
1 polymer ?
#
loop_
_entity_poly.entity_id
_entity_poly.type
_entity_poly.pdbx_seq_one_letter_code
_entity_poly.pdbx_strand_id
1 'polypeptide(L)'
;MLAPRLPVIGWRTFAGAARVDQHSLLDHPRHLPTTSGRAAILLALECLDVGPGDLVLLPSYHCPTMVSPVKTLGADAAFYPIDEHGVPRLDWLSAHGPAHPKALLVPHYFGLPQPMDAVRAWCDARGIALIEDCAHAMFGRAGARPIGSWGDVAIASLTKFFPTPEGGILALNRADLALPPLTPAGRIEQVKAASDILHMGATHDRLTGLNRLIRGAFALKSA
;
A
#
# COMPACT_ATOMS: atom_id res chain seq x y z
N MET A 1 5.53 -15.72 -27.04
CA MET A 1 5.71 -14.52 -26.20
C MET A 1 5.45 -14.93 -24.75
N LEU A 2 6.50 -15.34 -24.04
CA LEU A 2 6.37 -15.87 -22.67
C LEU A 2 6.41 -14.70 -21.70
N ALA A 3 5.24 -14.23 -21.28
CA ALA A 3 5.14 -13.44 -20.06
C ALA A 3 5.77 -14.27 -18.92
N PRO A 4 6.64 -13.68 -18.08
CA PRO A 4 7.19 -14.39 -16.94
C PRO A 4 6.03 -14.86 -16.06
N ARG A 5 5.85 -16.18 -15.94
CA ARG A 5 4.65 -16.75 -15.32
C ARG A 5 4.58 -16.47 -13.83
N LEU A 6 5.72 -16.25 -13.16
CA LEU A 6 5.86 -15.84 -11.76
C LEU A 6 7.25 -15.22 -11.52
N PRO A 7 7.43 -14.30 -10.55
CA PRO A 7 8.75 -14.03 -9.98
C PRO A 7 9.24 -15.31 -9.28
N VAL A 8 10.32 -15.90 -9.79
CA VAL A 8 10.99 -17.04 -9.16
C VAL A 8 12.14 -16.51 -8.33
N ILE A 9 12.21 -16.90 -7.06
CA ILE A 9 13.38 -16.62 -6.23
C ILE A 9 14.50 -17.52 -6.74
N GLY A 10 15.42 -16.92 -7.50
CA GLY A 10 16.58 -17.61 -8.06
C GLY A 10 17.86 -17.24 -7.30
N TRP A 11 18.95 -17.95 -7.54
CA TRP A 11 20.26 -17.62 -6.93
C TRP A 11 20.76 -16.22 -7.28
N ARG A 12 20.34 -15.67 -8.41
CA ARG A 12 20.60 -14.26 -8.75
C ARG A 12 19.93 -13.27 -7.80
N THR A 13 18.82 -13.64 -7.14
CA THR A 13 18.18 -12.81 -6.11
C THR A 13 19.09 -12.64 -4.89
N PHE A 14 19.88 -13.66 -4.54
CA PHE A 14 20.82 -13.62 -3.41
C PHE A 14 22.23 -13.17 -3.80
N ALA A 15 22.55 -13.16 -5.10
CA ALA A 15 23.84 -12.71 -5.60
C ALA A 15 24.04 -11.18 -5.52
N GLY A 16 23.06 -10.44 -4.99
CA GLY A 16 23.00 -8.98 -5.03
C GLY A 16 22.60 -8.52 -6.43
N ALA A 17 21.37 -8.02 -6.58
CA ALA A 17 21.01 -7.32 -7.80
C ALA A 17 21.81 -6.01 -7.89
N ALA A 18 22.19 -5.60 -9.11
CA ALA A 18 22.60 -4.22 -9.35
C ALA A 18 21.51 -3.31 -8.78
N ARG A 19 21.90 -2.32 -7.97
CA ARG A 19 20.97 -1.36 -7.38
C ARG A 19 20.21 -0.72 -8.53
N VAL A 20 18.93 -1.07 -8.70
CA VAL A 20 18.08 -0.42 -9.69
C VAL A 20 17.80 0.97 -9.13
N ASP A 21 18.17 2.01 -9.85
CA ASP A 21 17.95 3.41 -9.45
C ASP A 21 16.47 3.79 -9.64
N GLN A 22 15.60 3.06 -8.96
CA GLN A 22 14.16 3.26 -8.99
C GLN A 22 13.65 3.28 -7.56
N HIS A 23 13.28 4.47 -7.10
CA HIS A 23 12.68 4.68 -5.78
C HIS A 23 11.41 3.85 -5.62
N SER A 24 11.22 3.25 -4.46
CA SER A 24 10.00 2.58 -4.06
C SER A 24 9.49 3.11 -2.73
N LEU A 25 8.24 2.83 -2.40
CA LEU A 25 7.70 3.22 -1.08
C LEU A 25 8.47 2.57 0.09
N LEU A 26 9.19 1.47 -0.14
CA LEU A 26 10.05 0.83 0.86
C LEU A 26 11.32 1.65 1.16
N ASP A 27 11.71 2.54 0.26
CA ASP A 27 12.86 3.43 0.44
C ASP A 27 12.50 4.68 1.26
N HIS A 28 11.21 4.89 1.55
CA HIS A 28 10.75 6.03 2.33
C HIS A 28 11.29 5.94 3.77
N PRO A 29 11.95 6.97 4.32
CA PRO A 29 12.66 6.87 5.61
C PRO A 29 11.73 6.64 6.80
N ARG A 30 10.45 7.01 6.67
CA ARG A 30 9.42 6.86 7.70
C ARG A 30 8.32 5.94 7.21
N HIS A 31 8.67 4.68 6.98
CA HIS A 31 7.71 3.64 6.58
C HIS A 31 7.52 2.59 7.68
N LEU A 32 6.36 1.93 7.65
CA LEU A 32 5.97 0.88 8.56
C LEU A 32 5.32 -0.26 7.77
N PRO A 33 5.91 -1.47 7.81
CA PRO A 33 5.27 -2.65 7.25
C PRO A 33 3.97 -2.98 8.01
N THR A 34 2.93 -3.33 7.27
CA THR A 34 1.62 -3.71 7.83
C THR A 34 1.20 -5.08 7.30
N THR A 35 0.15 -5.66 7.89
CA THR A 35 -0.39 -6.96 7.46
C THR A 35 -1.03 -6.90 6.07
N SER A 36 -1.55 -5.75 5.64
CA SER A 36 -2.16 -5.59 4.31
C SER A 36 -2.26 -4.12 3.91
N GLY A 37 -2.47 -3.84 2.62
CA GLY A 37 -2.77 -2.48 2.16
C GLY A 37 -4.00 -1.87 2.86
N ARG A 38 -5.02 -2.70 3.17
CA ARG A 38 -6.20 -2.25 3.94
C ARG A 38 -5.84 -1.86 5.37
N ALA A 39 -4.97 -2.62 6.03
CA ALA A 39 -4.46 -2.27 7.35
C ALA A 39 -3.63 -0.97 7.30
N ALA A 40 -2.86 -0.77 6.23
CA ALA A 40 -2.15 0.50 6.03
C ALA A 40 -3.11 1.69 5.87
N ILE A 41 -4.24 1.54 5.16
CA ILE A 41 -5.26 2.59 5.07
C ILE A 41 -5.86 2.90 6.46
N LEU A 42 -6.18 1.87 7.25
CA LEU A 42 -6.70 2.07 8.61
C LEU A 42 -5.72 2.87 9.48
N LEU A 43 -4.46 2.44 9.53
CA LEU A 43 -3.43 3.13 10.30
C LEU A 43 -3.15 4.54 9.76
N ALA A 44 -3.23 4.75 8.45
CA ALA A 44 -3.11 6.09 7.84
C ALA A 44 -4.21 7.03 8.34
N LEU A 45 -5.45 6.55 8.41
CA LEU A 45 -6.59 7.32 8.92
C LEU A 45 -6.46 7.59 10.42
N GLU A 46 -6.01 6.62 11.21
CA GLU A 46 -5.71 6.80 12.64
C GLU A 46 -4.62 7.85 12.86
N CYS A 47 -3.53 7.82 12.08
CA CYS A 47 -2.48 8.84 12.13
C CYS A 47 -2.99 10.24 11.78
N LEU A 48 -4.07 10.34 10.99
CA LEU A 48 -4.70 11.61 10.62
C LEU A 48 -5.81 12.04 11.59
N ASP A 49 -5.94 11.35 12.73
CA ASP A 49 -6.98 11.55 13.73
C ASP A 49 -8.38 11.55 13.11
N VAL A 50 -8.64 10.60 12.20
CA VAL A 50 -9.97 10.38 11.61
C VAL A 50 -10.80 9.54 12.58
N GLY A 51 -12.01 9.99 12.90
CA GLY A 51 -12.94 9.27 13.76
C GLY A 51 -14.41 9.63 13.53
N PRO A 52 -15.29 9.33 14.51
CA PRO A 52 -16.71 9.63 14.39
C PRO A 52 -16.97 11.13 14.15
N GLY A 53 -17.82 11.43 13.16
CA GLY A 53 -18.14 12.80 12.74
C GLY A 53 -17.21 13.37 11.67
N ASP A 54 -16.08 12.71 11.39
CA ASP A 54 -15.23 13.07 10.25
C ASP A 54 -15.76 12.47 8.94
N LEU A 55 -15.45 13.15 7.84
CA LEU A 55 -15.77 12.72 6.49
C LEU A 55 -14.50 12.48 5.68
N VAL A 56 -14.40 11.31 5.04
CA VAL A 56 -13.29 10.94 4.15
C VAL A 56 -13.79 10.84 2.72
N LEU A 57 -13.12 11.54 1.81
CA LEU A 57 -13.39 11.49 0.38
C LEU A 57 -12.66 10.31 -0.27
N LEU A 58 -13.42 9.44 -0.94
CA LEU A 58 -12.94 8.26 -1.65
C LEU A 58 -13.34 8.35 -3.14
N PRO A 59 -12.57 7.77 -4.08
CA PRO A 59 -12.94 7.82 -5.48
C PRO A 59 -14.20 6.98 -5.74
N SER A 60 -15.03 7.39 -6.70
CA SER A 60 -16.22 6.65 -7.09
C SER A 60 -15.89 5.26 -7.64
N TYR A 61 -14.75 5.11 -8.32
CA TYR A 61 -14.19 3.82 -8.71
C TYR A 61 -13.23 3.31 -7.62
N HIS A 62 -13.67 2.41 -6.75
CA HIS A 62 -12.86 1.97 -5.61
C HIS A 62 -13.00 0.46 -5.35
N CYS A 63 -12.03 -0.08 -4.62
CA CYS A 63 -12.16 -1.39 -4.00
C CYS A 63 -12.92 -1.24 -2.68
N PRO A 64 -13.81 -2.18 -2.29
CA PRO A 64 -14.46 -2.15 -0.96
C PRO A 64 -13.48 -2.06 0.21
N THR A 65 -12.23 -2.47 0.00
CA THR A 65 -11.14 -2.36 0.98
C THR A 65 -10.76 -0.92 1.35
N MET A 66 -11.09 0.08 0.53
CA MET A 66 -10.86 1.50 0.84
C MET A 66 -11.94 2.06 1.79
N VAL A 67 -13.18 1.56 1.70
CA VAL A 67 -14.33 2.03 2.48
C VAL A 67 -14.33 1.43 3.88
N SER A 68 -14.00 0.14 4.00
CA SER A 68 -14.06 -0.58 5.27
C SER A 68 -13.27 0.11 6.40
N PRO A 69 -12.02 0.56 6.22
CA PRO A 69 -11.28 1.27 7.26
C PRO A 69 -11.96 2.54 7.77
N VAL A 70 -12.53 3.34 6.86
CA VAL A 70 -13.29 4.56 7.21
C VAL A 70 -14.47 4.20 8.11
N LYS A 71 -15.24 3.18 7.74
CA LYS A 71 -16.39 2.71 8.55
C LYS A 71 -15.95 2.07 9.87
N THR A 72 -14.81 1.37 9.90
CA THR A 72 -14.25 0.79 11.12
C THR A 72 -13.94 1.86 12.17
N LEU A 73 -13.50 3.05 11.75
CA LEU A 73 -13.24 4.19 12.64
C LEU A 73 -14.51 4.99 13.00
N GLY A 74 -15.69 4.56 12.53
CA GLY A 74 -16.95 5.27 12.75
C GLY A 74 -17.09 6.57 11.95
N ALA A 75 -16.18 6.85 11.02
CA ALA A 75 -16.25 7.99 10.11
C ALA A 75 -17.22 7.75 8.94
N ASP A 76 -17.54 8.82 8.24
CA ASP A 76 -18.34 8.78 7.03
C ASP A 76 -17.49 8.82 5.76
N ALA A 77 -17.96 8.11 4.73
CA ALA A 77 -17.33 8.08 3.42
C ALA A 77 -18.20 8.82 2.42
N ALA A 78 -17.64 9.79 1.72
CA ALA A 78 -18.24 10.43 0.56
C ALA A 78 -17.43 10.11 -0.69
N PHE A 79 -18.10 10.09 -1.84
CA PHE A 79 -17.47 9.69 -3.10
C PHE A 79 -17.29 10.86 -4.05
N TYR A 80 -16.17 10.87 -4.77
CA TYR A 80 -15.86 11.87 -5.79
C TYR A 80 -15.63 11.24 -7.17
N PRO A 81 -15.99 11.92 -8.26
CA PRO A 81 -15.75 11.43 -9.61
C PRO A 81 -14.28 11.61 -10.02
N ILE A 82 -13.80 10.68 -10.85
CA ILE A 82 -12.48 10.72 -11.49
C ILE A 82 -12.63 10.97 -12.99
N ASP A 83 -11.57 11.44 -13.64
CA ASP A 83 -11.48 11.51 -15.10
C ASP A 83 -11.03 10.17 -15.73
N GLU A 84 -10.84 10.16 -17.04
CA GLU A 84 -10.38 9.01 -17.82
C GLU A 84 -8.96 8.54 -17.49
N HIS A 85 -8.17 9.38 -16.83
CA HIS A 85 -6.82 9.05 -16.34
C HIS A 85 -6.84 8.60 -14.88
N GLY A 86 -8.00 8.62 -14.22
CA GLY A 86 -8.15 8.24 -12.82
C GLY A 86 -7.80 9.35 -11.83
N VAL A 87 -7.70 10.60 -12.28
CA VAL A 87 -7.41 11.77 -11.45
C VAL A 87 -8.72 12.36 -10.90
N PRO A 88 -8.77 12.85 -9.64
CA PRO A 88 -9.96 13.49 -9.09
C PRO A 88 -10.43 14.70 -9.93
N ARG A 89 -11.73 14.80 -10.19
CA ARG A 89 -12.37 15.97 -10.82
C ARG A 89 -12.50 17.11 -9.82
N LEU A 90 -11.43 17.89 -9.65
CA LEU A 90 -11.32 18.94 -8.64
C LEU A 90 -12.31 20.11 -8.86
N ASP A 91 -12.67 20.37 -10.12
CA ASP A 91 -13.72 21.31 -10.52
C ASP A 91 -15.07 20.91 -9.94
N TRP A 92 -15.45 19.64 -10.12
CA TRP A 92 -16.67 19.08 -9.57
C TRP A 92 -16.66 19.08 -8.04
N LEU A 93 -15.55 18.64 -7.44
CA LEU A 93 -15.37 18.62 -5.98
C LEU A 93 -15.49 20.02 -5.36
N SER A 94 -15.03 21.06 -6.05
CA SER A 94 -15.12 22.44 -5.54
C SER A 94 -16.55 22.98 -5.58
N ALA A 95 -17.37 22.52 -6.54
CA ALA A 95 -18.74 23.00 -6.73
C ALA A 95 -19.80 22.15 -6.00
N HIS A 96 -19.57 20.85 -5.84
CA HIS A 96 -20.55 19.89 -5.35
C HIS A 96 -20.04 19.02 -4.19
N GLY A 97 -18.74 19.12 -3.87
CA GLY A 97 -18.16 18.35 -2.80
C GLY A 97 -18.72 18.75 -1.42
N PRO A 98 -18.62 17.84 -0.44
CA PRO A 98 -19.03 18.12 0.92
C PRO A 98 -18.18 19.25 1.53
N ALA A 99 -18.76 19.97 2.48
CA ALA A 99 -18.04 20.97 3.25
C ALA A 99 -17.03 20.30 4.19
N HIS A 100 -15.76 20.70 4.13
CA HIS A 100 -14.70 20.34 5.07
C HIS A 100 -14.47 18.82 5.30
N PRO A 101 -14.19 18.02 4.26
CA PRO A 101 -13.73 16.66 4.46
C PRO A 101 -12.38 16.65 5.20
N LYS A 102 -12.20 15.71 6.12
CA LYS A 102 -10.97 15.56 6.90
C LYS A 102 -9.81 15.07 6.04
N ALA A 103 -10.10 14.15 5.13
CA ALA A 103 -9.11 13.54 4.24
C ALA A 103 -9.66 13.23 2.85
N LEU A 104 -8.76 13.18 1.87
CA LEU A 104 -8.96 12.74 0.50
C LEU A 104 -8.02 11.58 0.21
N LEU A 105 -8.55 10.41 -0.13
CA LEU A 105 -7.76 9.27 -0.59
C LEU A 105 -7.72 9.25 -2.12
N VAL A 106 -6.52 9.27 -2.70
CA VAL A 106 -6.31 9.26 -4.15
C VAL A 106 -5.40 8.11 -4.53
N PRO A 107 -5.91 7.13 -5.30
CA PRO A 107 -5.11 6.02 -5.78
C PRO A 107 -4.42 6.32 -7.10
N HIS A 108 -3.24 5.73 -7.28
CA HIS A 108 -2.60 5.56 -8.58
C HIS A 108 -3.12 4.27 -9.23
N TYR A 109 -4.03 4.37 -10.19
CA TYR A 109 -4.71 3.20 -10.73
C TYR A 109 -3.82 2.37 -11.65
N PHE A 110 -4.04 1.05 -11.64
CA PHE A 110 -3.51 0.07 -12.61
C PHE A 110 -2.01 0.13 -12.90
N GLY A 111 -1.18 0.60 -11.96
CA GLY A 111 0.25 0.75 -12.18
C GLY A 111 0.62 1.96 -13.02
N LEU A 112 -0.29 2.94 -13.15
CA LEU A 112 -0.11 4.21 -13.83
C LEU A 112 0.01 5.31 -12.77
N PRO A 113 1.23 5.72 -12.39
CA PRO A 113 1.42 6.84 -11.48
C PRO A 113 0.98 8.14 -12.17
N GLN A 114 0.19 8.94 -11.48
CA GLN A 114 -0.31 10.22 -11.97
C GLN A 114 0.29 11.40 -11.20
N PRO A 115 0.68 12.51 -11.87
CA PRO A 115 1.08 13.73 -11.18
C PRO A 115 -0.03 14.20 -10.24
N MET A 116 0.33 14.58 -9.01
CA MET A 116 -0.64 15.01 -8.00
C MET A 116 -0.49 16.49 -7.61
N ASP A 117 0.25 17.29 -8.37
CA ASP A 117 0.46 18.72 -8.07
C ASP A 117 -0.84 19.48 -7.81
N ALA A 118 -1.81 19.35 -8.73
CA ALA A 118 -3.10 20.02 -8.63
C ALA A 118 -3.94 19.51 -7.45
N VAL A 119 -3.91 18.19 -7.20
CA VAL A 119 -4.62 17.56 -6.07
C VAL A 119 -4.04 18.02 -4.75
N ARG A 120 -2.70 18.00 -4.62
CA ARG A 120 -1.98 18.47 -3.43
C ARG A 120 -2.30 19.93 -3.14
N ALA A 121 -2.19 20.80 -4.13
CA ALA A 121 -2.51 22.22 -3.98
C ALA A 121 -3.98 22.45 -3.58
N TRP A 122 -4.91 21.66 -4.14
CA TRP A 122 -6.33 21.74 -3.80
C TRP A 122 -6.61 21.34 -2.35
N CYS A 123 -5.94 20.29 -1.87
CA CYS A 123 -6.00 19.83 -0.49
C CYS A 123 -5.39 20.86 0.49
N ASP A 124 -4.22 21.41 0.17
CA ASP A 124 -3.54 22.42 0.99
C ASP A 124 -4.39 23.66 1.19
N ALA A 125 -5.00 24.16 0.12
CA ALA A 125 -5.87 25.34 0.17
C ALA A 125 -7.13 25.15 1.03
N ARG A 126 -7.48 23.91 1.38
CA ARG A 126 -8.70 23.54 2.13
C ARG A 126 -8.40 22.89 3.48
N GLY A 127 -7.12 22.68 3.82
CA GLY A 127 -6.73 21.96 5.03
C GLY A 127 -7.16 20.49 5.02
N ILE A 128 -7.25 19.86 3.84
CA ILE A 128 -7.66 18.46 3.70
C ILE A 128 -6.39 17.59 3.69
N ALA A 129 -6.37 16.53 4.49
CA ALA A 129 -5.26 15.58 4.43
C ALA A 129 -5.30 14.73 3.15
N LEU A 130 -4.19 14.57 2.45
CA LEU A 130 -4.07 13.74 1.25
C LEU A 130 -3.47 12.37 1.61
N ILE A 131 -4.23 11.32 1.36
CA ILE A 131 -3.77 9.92 1.44
C ILE A 131 -3.46 9.45 0.03
N GLU A 132 -2.20 9.14 -0.24
CA GLU A 132 -1.74 8.63 -1.53
C GLU A 132 -1.78 7.09 -1.56
N ASP A 133 -2.75 6.52 -2.27
CA ASP A 133 -2.87 5.07 -2.40
C ASP A 133 -2.00 4.54 -3.55
N CYS A 134 -0.86 3.99 -3.16
CA CYS A 134 0.15 3.40 -4.03
C CYS A 134 -0.01 1.87 -4.14
N ALA A 135 -1.20 1.32 -3.84
CA ALA A 135 -1.42 -0.12 -3.85
C ALA A 135 -1.19 -0.75 -5.22
N HIS A 136 -1.45 -0.02 -6.33
CA HIS A 136 -1.21 -0.52 -7.69
C HIS A 136 0.06 0.04 -8.34
N ALA A 137 0.68 1.08 -7.77
CA ALA A 137 1.93 1.65 -8.27
C ALA A 137 2.84 2.03 -7.10
N MET A 138 3.82 1.20 -6.73
CA MET A 138 4.71 1.47 -5.57
C MET A 138 6.17 1.78 -5.95
N PHE A 139 6.50 1.82 -7.24
CA PHE A 139 7.85 2.01 -7.78
C PHE A 139 7.90 3.16 -8.78
N GLY A 140 9.00 3.92 -8.77
CA GLY A 140 9.25 5.02 -9.71
C GLY A 140 8.75 6.37 -9.20
N ARG A 141 8.21 7.16 -10.12
CA ARG A 141 7.85 8.56 -9.89
C ARG A 141 6.43 8.82 -10.39
N ALA A 142 5.74 9.70 -9.69
CA ALA A 142 4.49 10.31 -10.11
C ALA A 142 4.80 11.77 -10.50
N GLY A 143 4.93 12.06 -11.79
CA GLY A 143 5.39 13.37 -12.26
C GLY A 143 6.80 13.70 -11.78
N ALA A 144 6.96 14.84 -11.10
CA ALA A 144 8.24 15.35 -10.63
C ALA A 144 8.72 14.75 -9.29
N ARG A 145 7.90 13.95 -8.60
CA ARG A 145 8.24 13.40 -7.28
C ARG A 145 8.20 11.87 -7.25
N PRO A 146 8.95 11.22 -6.35
CA PRO A 146 8.80 9.79 -6.14
C PRO A 146 7.36 9.42 -5.77
N ILE A 147 6.92 8.21 -6.13
CA ILE A 147 5.60 7.75 -5.72
C ILE A 147 5.52 7.69 -4.18
N GLY A 148 4.37 8.09 -3.65
CA GLY A 148 4.09 8.09 -2.21
C GLY A 148 4.60 9.33 -1.48
N SER A 149 5.11 10.33 -2.21
CA SER A 149 5.65 11.58 -1.63
C SER A 149 4.81 12.83 -1.93
N TRP A 150 3.63 12.66 -2.54
CA TRP A 150 2.67 13.74 -2.76
C TRP A 150 1.73 13.90 -1.55
N GLY A 151 1.26 12.77 -1.02
CA GLY A 151 0.36 12.75 0.12
C GLY A 151 0.99 13.24 1.42
N ASP A 152 0.14 13.52 2.41
CA ASP A 152 0.55 13.64 3.81
C ASP A 152 1.01 12.28 4.36
N VAL A 153 0.35 11.24 3.89
CA VAL A 153 0.63 9.83 4.12
C VAL A 153 0.47 9.06 2.81
N ALA A 154 1.15 7.94 2.68
CA ALA A 154 1.05 7.04 1.53
C ALA A 154 0.94 5.60 1.99
N ILE A 155 0.25 4.77 1.20
CA ILE A 155 0.09 3.35 1.50
C ILE A 155 0.42 2.49 0.28
N ALA A 156 0.83 1.24 0.49
CA ALA A 156 1.00 0.26 -0.58
C ALA A 156 0.55 -1.15 -0.18
N SER A 157 0.37 -2.00 -1.19
CA SER A 157 -0.06 -3.40 -1.05
C SER A 157 1.03 -4.30 -1.63
N LEU A 158 1.77 -5.02 -0.78
CA LEU A 158 2.88 -5.86 -1.21
C LEU A 158 2.41 -7.06 -2.03
N THR A 159 1.25 -7.61 -1.69
CA THR A 159 0.66 -8.79 -2.35
C THR A 159 0.38 -8.61 -3.85
N LYS A 160 0.37 -7.37 -4.35
CA LYS A 160 0.16 -7.06 -5.77
C LYS A 160 1.47 -7.05 -6.57
N PHE A 161 2.61 -6.95 -5.90
CA PHE A 161 3.93 -6.88 -6.53
C PHE A 161 4.79 -8.09 -6.21
N PHE A 162 4.57 -8.69 -5.04
CA PHE A 162 5.37 -9.79 -4.53
C PHE A 162 4.51 -11.03 -4.32
N PRO A 163 5.10 -12.23 -4.44
CA PRO A 163 4.42 -13.50 -4.22
C PRO A 163 4.21 -13.79 -2.72
N THR A 164 3.76 -12.79 -1.95
CA THR A 164 3.46 -12.90 -0.52
C THR A 164 1.94 -13.01 -0.30
N PRO A 165 1.50 -13.76 0.73
CA PRO A 165 0.07 -13.92 0.98
C PRO A 165 -0.54 -12.66 1.60
N GLU A 166 0.28 -11.93 2.35
CA GLU A 166 -0.07 -10.73 3.09
C GLU A 166 1.05 -9.69 2.94
N GLY A 167 0.75 -8.45 3.28
CA GLY A 167 1.72 -7.36 3.36
C GLY A 167 1.19 -6.03 2.82
N GLY A 168 1.48 -4.98 3.58
CA GLY A 168 1.30 -3.59 3.17
C GLY A 168 2.41 -2.71 3.71
N ILE A 169 2.36 -1.44 3.32
CA ILE A 169 3.26 -0.39 3.81
C ILE A 169 2.41 0.83 4.13
N LEU A 170 2.68 1.46 5.27
CA LEU A 170 2.32 2.85 5.56
C LEU A 170 3.59 3.70 5.49
N ALA A 171 3.53 4.88 4.87
CA ALA A 171 4.59 5.87 4.85
C ALA A 171 4.04 7.23 5.29
N LEU A 172 4.80 7.96 6.11
CA LEU A 172 4.40 9.27 6.65
C LEU A 172 5.31 10.38 6.11
N ASN A 173 4.78 11.24 5.24
CA ASN A 173 5.50 12.40 4.72
C ASN A 173 5.45 13.58 5.68
N ARG A 174 4.32 13.76 6.38
CA ARG A 174 4.15 14.81 7.41
C ARG A 174 4.96 14.51 8.67
N ALA A 175 5.87 15.43 9.01
CA ALA A 175 6.81 15.27 10.12
C ALA A 175 6.14 15.24 11.51
N ASP A 176 4.99 15.88 11.65
CA ASP A 176 4.22 15.98 12.89
C ASP A 176 3.43 14.71 13.24
N LEU A 177 3.18 13.83 12.25
CA LEU A 177 2.50 12.56 12.48
C LEU A 177 3.46 11.55 13.11
N ALA A 178 2.99 10.67 13.98
CA ALA A 178 3.79 9.58 14.54
C ALA A 178 3.44 8.24 13.88
N LEU A 179 4.45 7.39 13.66
CA LEU A 179 4.18 6.01 13.28
C LEU A 179 3.50 5.30 14.45
N PRO A 180 2.41 4.55 14.22
CA PRO A 180 1.71 3.86 15.28
C PRO A 180 2.63 2.77 15.87
N PRO A 181 2.60 2.58 17.20
CA PRO A 181 3.39 1.53 17.83
C PRO A 181 2.88 0.15 17.39
N LEU A 182 3.77 -0.70 16.91
CA LEU A 182 3.46 -2.11 16.65
C LEU A 182 4.11 -2.99 17.71
N THR A 183 3.33 -3.95 18.22
CA THR A 183 3.84 -5.01 19.09
C THR A 183 4.26 -6.19 18.22
N PRO A 184 5.54 -6.62 18.24
CA PRO A 184 5.98 -7.78 17.48
C PRO A 184 5.24 -9.05 17.92
N ALA A 185 4.92 -9.91 16.95
CA ALA A 185 4.48 -11.27 17.24
C ALA A 185 5.55 -12.04 18.04
N GLY A 186 5.14 -13.07 18.78
CA GLY A 186 6.06 -13.91 19.54
C GLY A 186 7.09 -14.60 18.63
N ARG A 187 8.29 -14.89 19.15
CA ARG A 187 9.38 -15.51 18.35
C ARG A 187 8.94 -16.80 17.64
N ILE A 188 8.10 -17.61 18.29
CA ILE A 188 7.53 -18.85 17.72
C ILE A 188 6.64 -18.54 16.51
N GLU A 189 5.81 -17.50 16.58
CA GLU A 189 4.91 -17.11 15.50
C GLU A 189 5.70 -16.57 14.31
N GLN A 190 6.76 -15.80 14.54
CA GLN A 190 7.65 -15.33 13.48
C GLN A 190 8.34 -16.49 12.76
N VAL A 191 8.84 -17.48 13.50
CA VAL A 191 9.45 -18.69 12.91
C VAL A 191 8.42 -19.51 12.13
N LYS A 192 7.19 -19.65 12.65
CA LYS A 192 6.10 -20.32 11.93
C LYS A 192 5.76 -19.59 10.64
N ALA A 193 5.59 -18.26 10.67
CA ALA A 193 5.31 -17.48 9.47
C ALA A 193 6.41 -17.63 8.40
N ALA A 194 7.69 -17.57 8.80
CA ALA A 194 8.81 -17.80 7.87
C ALA A 194 8.79 -19.23 7.28
N SER A 195 8.56 -20.23 8.14
CA SER A 195 8.38 -21.63 7.76
C SER A 195 7.24 -21.80 6.75
N ASP A 196 6.09 -21.17 6.97
CA ASP A 196 4.91 -21.27 6.10
C ASP A 196 5.15 -20.60 4.74
N ILE A 197 5.85 -19.47 4.71
CA ILE A 197 6.27 -18.80 3.46
C ILE A 197 7.20 -19.72 2.66
N LEU A 198 8.19 -20.35 3.31
CA LEU A 198 9.09 -21.30 2.66
C LEU A 198 8.34 -22.54 2.14
N HIS A 199 7.41 -23.07 2.93
CA HIS A 199 6.58 -24.19 2.54
C HIS A 199 5.71 -23.85 1.32
N MET A 200 4.98 -22.74 1.38
CA MET A 200 4.14 -22.26 0.27
C MET A 200 4.98 -22.01 -0.99
N GLY A 201 6.16 -21.40 -0.84
CA GLY A 201 7.11 -21.20 -1.93
C GLY A 201 7.55 -22.53 -2.56
N ALA A 202 7.91 -23.51 -1.73
CA ALA A 202 8.31 -24.84 -2.19
C ALA A 202 7.15 -25.59 -2.86
N THR A 203 5.93 -25.53 -2.31
CA THR A 203 4.74 -26.19 -2.88
C THR A 203 4.40 -25.66 -4.27
N HIS A 204 4.67 -24.39 -4.56
CA HIS A 204 4.44 -23.77 -5.88
C HIS A 204 5.70 -23.68 -6.75
N ASP A 205 6.73 -24.48 -6.44
CA ASP A 205 8.01 -24.56 -7.16
C ASP A 205 8.78 -23.22 -7.29
N ARG A 206 8.59 -22.28 -6.37
CA ARG A 206 9.17 -20.92 -6.41
C ARG A 206 10.60 -20.82 -5.88
N LEU A 207 11.16 -21.89 -5.29
CA LEU A 207 12.50 -21.93 -4.69
C LEU A 207 13.42 -22.85 -5.51
N THR A 208 13.98 -22.32 -6.61
CA THR A 208 14.79 -23.11 -7.55
C THR A 208 15.93 -23.84 -6.84
N GLY A 209 15.99 -25.16 -7.00
CA GLY A 209 17.02 -26.01 -6.37
C GLY A 209 16.72 -26.45 -4.93
N LEU A 210 15.76 -25.82 -4.23
CA LEU A 210 15.41 -26.16 -2.84
C LEU A 210 14.02 -26.78 -2.68
N ASN A 211 13.15 -26.66 -3.69
CA ASN A 211 11.74 -27.12 -3.62
C ASN A 211 11.60 -28.56 -3.08
N ARG A 212 12.38 -29.51 -3.60
CA ARG A 212 12.30 -30.93 -3.18
C ARG A 212 12.74 -31.15 -1.73
N LEU A 213 13.84 -30.50 -1.33
CA LEU A 213 14.39 -30.62 0.01
C LEU A 213 13.41 -30.04 1.05
N ILE A 214 12.88 -28.85 0.79
CA ILE A 214 11.92 -28.20 1.67
C ILE A 214 10.63 -29.02 1.75
N ARG A 215 10.04 -29.45 0.63
CA ARG A 215 8.84 -30.31 0.66
C ARG A 215 9.07 -31.62 1.44
N GLY A 216 10.24 -32.25 1.27
CA GLY A 216 10.61 -33.45 2.02
C GLY A 216 10.69 -33.22 3.54
N ALA A 217 11.29 -32.11 3.96
CA ALA A 217 11.37 -31.74 5.37
C ALA A 217 9.99 -31.50 6.01
N PHE A 218 9.04 -30.91 5.27
CA PHE A 218 7.67 -30.72 5.75
C PHE A 218 6.85 -32.00 5.74
N ALA A 219 7.05 -32.90 4.77
CA ALA A 219 6.38 -34.21 4.74
C ALA A 219 6.75 -35.08 5.95
N LEU A 220 8.01 -35.02 6.41
CA LEU A 220 8.49 -35.72 7.61
C LEU A 220 7.93 -35.16 8.92
N LYS A 221 7.53 -33.88 8.95
CA LYS A 221 6.94 -33.24 10.12
C LYS A 221 5.44 -33.57 10.27
N SER A 222 4.80 -34.00 9.20
CA SER A 222 3.36 -34.29 9.13
C SER A 222 3.03 -35.79 9.16
N ALA A 223 4.05 -36.66 9.25
CA ALA A 223 3.95 -38.11 9.40
C ALA A 223 4.14 -38.51 10.86
#